data_AF-A0A1M4ZK20-F1
#
_entry.id   AF-A0A1M4ZK20-F1
#
_cell.length_a   1.000
_cell.length_b   1.000
_cell.length_c   1.000
_cell.angle_alpha   90.00
_cell.angle_beta   90.00
_cell.angle_gamma   90.00
#
_symmetry.space_group_name_H-M   'P 1'
#
loop_
_entity.id
_entity.type
_entity.pdbx_description
1 polymer ?
#
loop_
_entity_poly.entity_id
_entity_poly.type
_entity_poly.pdbx_seq_one_letter_code
_entity_poly.pdbx_strand_id
1 'polypeptide(L)'
;MDQIDMNKDNLSEEQQEQLLFMMLVQQHQQIAMMGMGKVENPNTGKVERELKSAKFAIDTLVMLQNYTAGNLPKKLDDYLTETLNNLRMNYADEADKDRGEAAEQKDEQE
;
A
#
# COMPACT_ATOMS: atom_id res chain seq x y z
N MET A 1 -15.68 0.08 23.17
CA MET A 1 -15.09 -0.74 22.09
C MET A 1 -16.26 -1.21 21.28
N ASP A 2 -16.67 -0.41 20.30
CA ASP A 2 -17.86 -0.72 19.51
C ASP A 2 -17.54 -1.89 18.59
N GLN A 3 -18.28 -2.97 18.82
CA GLN A 3 -18.32 -4.14 17.96
C GLN A 3 -18.80 -3.67 16.59
N ILE A 4 -17.93 -3.79 15.59
CA ILE A 4 -18.32 -3.67 14.19
C ILE A 4 -19.12 -4.93 13.88
N ASP A 5 -20.43 -4.79 13.98
CA ASP A 5 -21.42 -5.80 13.63
C ASP A 5 -21.41 -5.96 12.09
N MET A 6 -20.65 -6.93 11.57
CA MET A 6 -20.62 -7.27 10.14
C MET A 6 -21.86 -8.09 9.76
N ASN A 7 -23.06 -7.51 9.89
CA ASN A 7 -24.23 -7.98 9.16
C ASN A 7 -24.31 -7.18 7.85
N LYS A 8 -24.00 -7.85 6.72
CA LYS A 8 -23.95 -7.27 5.37
C LYS A 8 -25.27 -6.67 4.86
N ASP A 9 -26.37 -6.84 5.61
CA ASP A 9 -27.71 -6.49 5.15
C ASP A 9 -28.21 -5.10 5.60
N ASN A 10 -27.47 -4.33 6.42
CA ASN A 10 -27.90 -3.00 6.90
C ASN A 10 -26.74 -2.00 7.14
N LEU A 11 -25.83 -1.81 6.18
CA LEU A 11 -24.90 -0.67 6.22
C LEU A 11 -25.62 0.60 5.71
N SER A 12 -25.40 1.75 6.34
CA SER A 12 -25.79 3.03 5.74
C SER A 12 -24.94 3.31 4.49
N GLU A 13 -25.45 4.13 3.56
CA GLU A 13 -24.68 4.54 2.37
C GLU A 13 -23.31 5.11 2.75
N GLU A 14 -23.24 5.96 3.77
CA GLU A 14 -21.99 6.52 4.28
C GLU A 14 -21.03 5.43 4.80
N GLN A 15 -21.53 4.45 5.57
CA GLN A 15 -20.69 3.36 6.07
C GLN A 15 -20.17 2.48 4.94
N GLN A 16 -20.99 2.27 3.90
CA GLN A 16 -20.59 1.54 2.71
C GLN A 16 -19.49 2.28 1.95
N GLU A 17 -19.61 3.59 1.74
CA GLU A 17 -18.58 4.43 1.12
C GLU A 17 -17.27 4.40 1.92
N GLN A 18 -17.35 4.50 3.25
CA GLN A 18 -16.17 4.41 4.11
C GLN A 18 -15.48 3.04 4.00
N LEU A 19 -16.25 1.95 3.95
CA LEU A 19 -15.72 0.60 3.76
C LEU A 19 -15.03 0.46 2.39
N LEU A 20 -15.65 0.95 1.32
CA LEU A 20 -15.08 0.92 -0.02
C LEU A 20 -13.77 1.70 -0.10
N PHE A 21 -13.70 2.86 0.55
CA PHE A 21 -12.47 3.63 0.65
C PHE A 21 -11.35 2.84 1.36
N MET A 22 -11.66 2.23 2.52
CA MET A 22 -10.68 1.38 3.22
C MET A 22 -10.19 0.22 2.35
N MET A 23 -11.10 -0.46 1.65
CA MET A 23 -10.75 -1.55 0.73
C MET A 23 -9.84 -1.09 -0.41
N LEU A 24 -10.10 0.09 -0.97
CA LEU A 24 -9.27 0.67 -2.03
C LEU A 24 -7.84 0.96 -1.53
N VAL A 25 -7.72 1.51 -0.32
CA VAL A 25 -6.41 1.76 0.32
C VAL A 25 -5.69 0.44 0.58
N GLN A 26 -6.38 -0.55 1.14
CA GLN A 26 -5.83 -1.87 1.41
C GLN A 26 -5.36 -2.57 0.12
N GLN A 27 -6.11 -2.46 -0.98
CA GLN A 27 -5.73 -3.03 -2.27
C GLN A 27 -4.38 -2.47 -2.75
N HIS A 28 -4.20 -1.14 -2.72
CA HIS A 28 -2.94 -0.52 -3.13
C HIS A 28 -1.81 -0.82 -2.15
N GLN A 29 -2.11 -0.94 -0.85
CA GLN A 29 -1.13 -1.41 0.13
C GLN A 29 -0.60 -2.80 -0.22
N GLN A 30 -1.47 -3.74 -0.61
CA GLN A 30 -1.06 -5.08 -1.03
C GLN A 30 -0.21 -5.06 -2.30
N ILE A 31 -0.60 -4.26 -3.31
CA ILE A 31 0.19 -4.09 -4.54
C ILE A 31 1.58 -3.55 -4.19
N ALA A 32 1.67 -2.58 -3.28
CA ALA A 32 2.95 -2.04 -2.85
C ALA A 32 3.82 -3.08 -2.14
N MET A 33 3.25 -3.83 -1.19
CA MET A 33 3.98 -4.86 -0.45
C MET A 33 4.46 -6.01 -1.34
N MET A 34 3.65 -6.42 -2.32
CA MET A 34 4.03 -7.41 -3.31
C MET A 34 5.15 -6.89 -4.22
N GLY A 35 5.03 -5.67 -4.74
CA GLY A 35 6.08 -5.04 -5.55
C GLY A 35 7.40 -4.84 -4.80
N MET A 36 7.35 -4.69 -3.47
CA MET A 36 8.55 -4.67 -2.61
C MET A 36 9.13 -6.07 -2.33
N GLY A 37 8.50 -7.14 -2.81
CA GLY A 37 8.90 -8.52 -2.52
C GLY A 37 8.66 -8.93 -1.06
N LYS A 38 7.78 -8.24 -0.32
CA LYS A 38 7.47 -8.58 1.08
C LYS A 38 6.34 -9.60 1.21
N VAL A 39 5.60 -9.83 0.13
CA VAL A 39 4.47 -10.76 0.06
C VAL A 39 4.61 -11.58 -1.22
N GLU A 40 4.33 -12.89 -1.13
CA GLU A 40 4.28 -13.78 -2.28
C GLU A 40 3.17 -13.36 -3.25
N ASN A 41 3.43 -13.42 -4.55
CA ASN A 41 2.40 -13.27 -5.55
C ASN A 41 1.44 -14.47 -5.47
N PRO A 42 0.15 -14.28 -5.13
CA PRO A 42 -0.78 -15.39 -4.90
C PRO A 42 -1.09 -16.19 -6.17
N ASN A 43 -0.82 -15.64 -7.36
CA ASN A 43 -1.05 -16.32 -8.63
C ASN A 43 0.14 -17.19 -9.06
N THR A 44 1.37 -16.77 -8.76
CA THR A 44 2.59 -17.47 -9.19
C THR A 44 3.29 -18.23 -8.06
N GLY A 45 2.95 -17.93 -6.81
CA GLY A 45 3.64 -18.45 -5.62
C GLY A 45 5.08 -17.94 -5.47
N LYS A 46 5.46 -16.90 -6.23
CA LYS A 46 6.81 -16.35 -6.24
C LYS A 46 6.83 -14.99 -5.58
N VAL A 47 7.90 -14.72 -4.83
CA VAL A 47 8.24 -13.37 -4.39
C VAL A 47 8.85 -12.65 -5.60
N GLU A 48 8.03 -11.91 -6.32
CA GLU A 48 8.45 -11.09 -7.47
C GLU A 48 8.62 -9.64 -7.00
N ARG A 49 9.88 -9.19 -6.94
CA ARG A 49 10.22 -7.82 -6.54
C ARG A 49 10.20 -6.91 -7.77
N GLU A 50 9.23 -6.02 -7.82
CA GLU A 50 9.09 -4.99 -8.85
C GLU A 50 8.83 -3.61 -8.20
N LEU A 51 9.93 -2.91 -7.86
CA LEU A 51 9.84 -1.62 -7.16
C LEU A 51 9.05 -0.55 -7.93
N LYS A 52 8.97 -0.65 -9.27
CA LYS A 52 8.14 0.25 -10.09
C LYS A 52 6.65 0.12 -9.75
N SER A 53 6.14 -1.12 -9.66
CA SER A 53 4.77 -1.39 -9.21
C SER A 53 4.53 -0.92 -7.79
N ALA A 54 5.51 -1.09 -6.90
CA ALA A 54 5.40 -0.59 -5.53
C ALA A 54 5.29 0.94 -5.49
N LYS A 55 6.15 1.63 -6.24
CA LYS A 55 6.12 3.09 -6.35
C LYS A 55 4.80 3.58 -6.92
N PHE A 56 4.29 2.95 -7.97
CA PHE A 56 3.01 3.33 -8.58
C PHE A 56 1.84 3.25 -7.58
N ALA A 57 1.79 2.19 -6.77
CA ALA A 57 0.77 2.05 -5.75
C ALA A 57 0.88 3.11 -4.65
N ILE A 58 2.10 3.42 -4.19
CA ILE A 58 2.35 4.49 -3.21
C ILE A 58 1.93 5.85 -3.78
N ASP A 59 2.35 6.17 -5.00
CA ASP A 59 2.01 7.44 -5.66
C ASP A 59 0.49 7.59 -5.83
N THR A 60 -0.23 6.49 -6.10
CA THR A 60 -1.70 6.49 -6.17
C THR A 60 -2.34 6.81 -4.81
N LEU A 61 -1.83 6.24 -3.72
CA LEU A 61 -2.30 6.56 -2.37
C LEU A 61 -2.00 8.02 -1.98
N VAL A 62 -0.85 8.56 -2.39
CA VAL A 62 -0.51 9.98 -2.20
C VAL A 62 -1.46 10.88 -2.97
N MET A 63 -1.78 10.51 -4.22
CA MET A 63 -2.77 11.20 -5.03
C MET A 63 -4.14 11.20 -4.31
N LEU A 64 -4.59 10.04 -3.81
CA LEU A 64 -5.83 9.95 -3.04
C LEU A 64 -5.82 10.87 -1.82
N GLN A 65 -4.74 10.89 -1.04
CA GLN A 65 -4.61 11.80 0.11
C GLN A 65 -4.78 13.27 -0.30
N ASN A 66 -4.14 13.69 -1.40
CA ASN A 66 -4.21 15.06 -1.88
C ASN A 66 -5.61 15.46 -2.37
N TYR A 67 -6.28 14.59 -3.15
CA TYR A 67 -7.59 14.89 -3.71
C TYR A 67 -8.74 14.75 -2.71
N THR A 68 -8.52 14.04 -1.59
CA THR A 68 -9.53 13.82 -0.55
C THR A 68 -9.28 14.64 0.72
N ALA A 69 -8.21 15.45 0.75
CA ALA A 69 -7.85 16.29 1.88
C ALA A 69 -9.03 17.18 2.34
N GLY A 70 -9.34 17.12 3.64
CA GLY A 70 -10.46 17.86 4.25
C GLY A 70 -11.85 17.24 4.03
N ASN A 71 -11.97 16.20 3.19
CA ASN A 71 -13.24 15.53 2.89
C ASN A 71 -13.37 14.16 3.55
N LEU A 72 -12.30 13.63 4.15
CA LEU A 72 -12.32 12.34 4.83
C LEU A 72 -12.72 12.48 6.31
N PRO A 73 -13.53 11.55 6.86
CA PRO A 73 -13.63 11.34 8.29
C PRO A 73 -12.25 11.10 8.89
N LYS A 74 -11.99 11.66 10.08
CA LYS A 74 -10.67 11.59 10.74
C LYS A 74 -10.08 10.17 10.77
N LYS A 75 -10.90 9.16 11.05
CA LYS A 75 -10.47 7.76 11.10
C LYS A 75 -9.91 7.25 9.76
N LEU A 76 -10.48 7.67 8.64
CA LEU A 76 -10.02 7.28 7.30
C LEU A 76 -8.77 8.06 6.88
N ASP A 77 -8.69 9.33 7.24
CA ASP A 77 -7.50 10.16 7.02
C ASP A 77 -6.29 9.63 7.81
N ASP A 78 -6.49 9.30 9.10
CA ASP A 78 -5.47 8.67 9.94
C ASP A 78 -5.03 7.32 9.33
N TYR A 79 -5.98 6.47 8.92
CA TYR A 79 -5.69 5.16 8.30
C TYR A 79 -4.87 5.28 7.00
N LEU A 80 -5.23 6.20 6.11
CA LEU A 80 -4.48 6.46 4.88
C LEU A 80 -3.07 6.99 5.19
N THR A 81 -2.96 7.91 6.15
CA THR A 81 -1.68 8.50 6.57
C THR A 81 -0.74 7.46 7.16
N GLU A 82 -1.23 6.62 8.08
CA GLU A 82 -0.46 5.52 8.66
C GLU A 82 -0.02 4.52 7.60
N THR A 83 -0.91 4.17 6.67
CA THR A 83 -0.59 3.27 5.56
C THR A 83 0.52 3.84 4.68
N LEU A 84 0.42 5.11 4.29
CA LEU A 84 1.45 5.79 3.50
C LEU A 84 2.80 5.86 4.22
N ASN A 85 2.81 6.19 5.52
CA ASN A 85 4.03 6.26 6.30
C ASN A 85 4.74 4.89 6.35
N ASN A 86 4.00 3.83 6.64
CA ASN A 86 4.54 2.47 6.66
C ASN A 86 5.09 2.07 5.29
N LEU A 87 4.34 2.30 4.21
CA LEU A 87 4.78 1.94 2.86
C LEU A 87 6.03 2.71 2.43
N ARG A 88 6.13 4.01 2.75
CA ARG A 88 7.30 4.83 2.42
C ARG A 88 8.57 4.35 3.13
N MET A 89 8.48 4.01 4.42
CA MET A 89 9.63 3.44 5.14
C MET A 89 10.06 2.11 4.52
N ASN A 90 9.11 1.19 4.33
CA ASN A 90 9.41 -0.10 3.71
C ASN A 90 10.00 0.05 2.30
N TYR A 91 9.49 0.99 1.50
CA TYR A 91 10.00 1.23 0.15
C TYR A 91 11.41 1.80 0.16
N ALA A 92 11.72 2.72 1.08
CA ALA A 92 13.07 3.26 1.22
C ALA A 92 14.08 2.15 1.56
N ASP A 93 13.76 1.32 2.56
CA ASP A 93 14.60 0.19 2.98
C ASP A 93 14.87 -0.78 1.82
N GLU A 94 13.83 -1.12 1.04
CA GLU A 94 14.00 -2.02 -0.10
C GLU A 94 14.69 -1.33 -1.28
N ALA A 95 14.45 -0.05 -1.55
CA ALA A 95 15.13 0.67 -2.62
C ALA A 95 16.63 0.85 -2.35
N ASP A 96 17.05 0.94 -1.08
CA ASP A 96 18.46 0.97 -0.70
C ASP A 96 19.17 -0.36 -0.98
N LYS A 97 18.52 -1.50 -0.69
CA LYS A 97 19.08 -2.83 -1.01
C LYS A 97 19.25 -3.06 -2.51
N ASP A 98 18.29 -2.61 -3.32
CA ASP A 98 18.33 -2.74 -4.79
C ASP A 98 19.53 -1.99 -5.39
N ARG A 99 19.88 -0.83 -4.81
CA ARG A 99 21.07 -0.07 -5.22
C ARG A 99 22.39 -0.76 -4.85
N GLY A 100 22.43 -1.49 -3.74
CA GLY A 100 23.59 -2.29 -3.33
C GLY A 100 23.83 -3.49 -4.25
N GLU A 101 22.77 -4.26 -4.52
CA GLU A 101 22.82 -5.46 -5.38
C GLU A 101 23.20 -5.11 -6.83
N ALA A 102 22.75 -3.97 -7.34
CA ALA A 102 23.09 -3.49 -8.69
C ALA A 102 24.54 -2.98 -8.82
N ALA A 103 25.19 -2.61 -7.72
CA ALA A 103 26.59 -2.18 -7.70
C ALA A 103 27.55 -3.37 -7.67
N GLU A 104 27.25 -4.39 -6.85
CA GLU A 104 28.06 -5.62 -6.74
C GLU A 104 28.10 -6.43 -8.05
N GLN A 105 26.99 -6.49 -8.80
CA GLN A 105 26.96 -7.20 -10.09
C GLN A 105 27.79 -6.52 -11.21
N LYS A 106 28.14 -5.23 -11.05
CA LYS A 106 28.99 -4.52 -12.01
C LYS A 106 30.47 -4.74 -11.74
N ASP A 107 30.88 -4.85 -10.48
CA ASP A 107 32.27 -5.08 -10.10
C ASP A 107 32.74 -6.52 -10.36
N GLU A 108 31.84 -7.51 -10.46
CA GLU A 108 32.19 -8.89 -10.82
C GLU A 108 32.30 -9.15 -12.33
N GLN A 109 31.92 -8.18 -13.18
CA GLN A 109 31.99 -8.30 -14.65
C GLN A 109 33.11 -7.46 -15.30
N GLU A 110 33.92 -6.74 -14.50
CA GLU A 110 35.16 -6.08 -14.92
C GLU A 110 36.42 -6.88 -14.54
#